data_AF-A0A2Y9JEL8-F1
#
_entry.id   AF-A0A2Y9JEL8-F1
#
_cell.length_a   1.000
_cell.length_b   1.000
_cell.length_c   1.000
_cell.angle_alpha   90.00
_cell.angle_beta   90.00
_cell.angle_gamma   90.00
#
_symmetry.space_group_name_H-M   'P 1'
#
loop_
_entity.id
_entity.type
_entity.pdbx_description
1 polymer ?
#
loop_
_entity_poly.entity_id
_entity_poly.type
_entity_poly.pdbx_seq_one_letter_code
_entity_poly.pdbx_strand_id
1 'polypeptide(L)'
;MEPRPAAPGPCPGDSRVAAAAAAAPASSLNPAEARAEPGRRAPSVAAVLPAGGSGERMGVPTPKQFCPILERPLISYTLQALERVSWIKDIVVAVTGENMEAMKGIIQKYKHQRISLVEAGVTRHRSIFNGLRALAEDQPNSKLSKPEVVIIHDAVRPFVEEDVLLKVVTAAKEHGAAGAVRPLVSTVISPSADGCLDHSLERARHRASEMPQAFLFGVIYEAYQQCSDYDLEFGTECLQLALKYGHINAKLVEGSPDLWKVTYKRDLYAAESIIKERISQHICIIMDTKEDKNHVGHHLEEILKNELNHVEVTSGALCPAGRDLKQIILEQCYNYVCVNVLSSDFEETQRLLNMLEESNLSILYPVVVISVYFLDYKSVHFDQKMENLMQIREYAKEVRKRNILLCGLLIYYPQDEQKLQASLREGAAIITTLIKERNSGLVGQLLIA
;
A
#
# COMPACT_ATOMS: atom_id res chain seq x y z
N MET A 1 41.95 21.11 36.42
CA MET A 1 41.37 22.41 36.81
C MET A 1 39.99 22.50 36.19
N GLU A 2 38.96 22.23 36.97
CA GLU A 2 37.57 22.51 36.61
C GLU A 2 37.30 24.02 36.65
N PRO A 3 36.28 24.51 35.93
CA PRO A 3 35.51 25.67 36.37
C PRO A 3 34.07 25.29 36.69
N ARG A 4 33.64 25.69 37.90
CA ARG A 4 32.25 25.70 38.39
C ARG A 4 31.40 26.79 37.70
N PRO A 5 30.06 26.63 37.69
CA PRO A 5 29.14 27.57 37.04
C PRO A 5 28.79 28.77 37.95
N ALA A 6 28.47 29.91 37.34
CA ALA A 6 27.98 31.12 38.01
C ALA A 6 26.46 31.06 38.23
N ALA A 7 26.02 31.43 39.44
CA ALA A 7 24.61 31.59 39.83
C ALA A 7 24.12 33.05 39.59
N PRO A 8 22.79 33.29 39.50
CA PRO A 8 22.22 34.57 39.07
C PRO A 8 21.87 35.51 40.25
N GLY A 9 21.77 36.80 39.96
CA GLY A 9 21.22 37.84 40.83
C GLY A 9 20.47 38.92 40.02
N PRO A 10 19.80 39.90 40.66
CA PRO A 10 18.38 39.79 41.05
C PRO A 10 17.44 40.74 40.28
N CYS A 11 16.14 40.44 40.35
CA CYS A 11 15.03 41.30 39.89
C CYS A 11 14.87 42.59 40.70
N PRO A 12 14.31 43.63 40.06
CA PRO A 12 13.13 44.34 40.60
C PRO A 12 12.03 44.38 39.52
N GLY A 13 10.73 44.29 39.80
CA GLY A 13 9.99 44.77 40.96
C GLY A 13 9.01 45.87 40.49
N ASP A 14 7.80 45.45 40.12
CA ASP A 14 6.51 46.17 40.15
C ASP A 14 6.26 47.50 39.41
N SER A 15 5.30 47.51 38.47
CA SER A 15 3.87 47.80 38.78
C SER A 15 3.05 48.27 37.57
N ARG A 16 1.92 47.57 37.37
CA ARG A 16 0.57 48.03 36.95
C ARG A 16 0.43 48.97 35.74
N VAL A 17 -0.39 48.56 34.75
CA VAL A 17 -1.82 48.92 34.64
C VAL A 17 -2.54 47.89 33.75
N ALA A 18 -3.67 47.38 34.25
CA ALA A 18 -4.58 46.49 33.55
C ALA A 18 -5.49 47.27 32.58
N ALA A 19 -5.66 46.77 31.36
CA ALA A 19 -6.78 47.11 30.51
C ALA A 19 -7.32 45.81 29.88
N ALA A 20 -8.55 45.48 30.26
CA ALA A 20 -9.30 44.34 29.77
C ALA A 20 -9.71 44.55 28.31
N ALA A 21 -9.42 43.57 27.46
CA ALA A 21 -10.05 43.44 26.15
C ALA A 21 -10.62 42.02 26.05
N ALA A 22 -11.93 41.95 25.83
CA ALA A 22 -12.73 40.75 25.81
C ALA A 22 -12.30 39.77 24.71
N ALA A 23 -12.17 38.50 25.07
CA ALA A 23 -11.97 37.39 24.15
C ALA A 23 -13.27 37.08 23.40
N ALA A 24 -13.24 37.21 22.07
CA ALA A 24 -14.24 36.65 21.17
C ALA A 24 -13.85 35.20 20.81
N PRO A 25 -14.81 34.28 20.61
CA PRO A 25 -14.53 32.86 20.46
C PRO A 25 -13.91 32.55 19.09
N ALA A 26 -12.90 31.68 19.10
CA ALA A 26 -12.32 31.11 17.90
C ALA A 26 -13.36 30.20 17.21
N SER A 27 -13.90 30.67 16.08
CA SER A 27 -14.72 29.85 15.19
C SER A 27 -13.83 28.85 14.46
N SER A 28 -14.05 27.57 14.75
CA SER A 28 -13.56 26.42 14.00
C SER A 28 -13.90 26.53 12.51
N LEU A 29 -12.89 26.71 11.66
CA LEU A 29 -13.04 26.63 10.21
C LEU A 29 -13.07 25.16 9.78
N ASN A 30 -14.21 24.73 9.25
CA ASN A 30 -14.40 23.45 8.57
C ASN A 30 -13.42 23.31 7.37
N PRO A 31 -12.80 22.15 7.13
CA PRO A 31 -11.93 21.94 5.97
C PRO A 31 -12.64 21.80 4.61
N ALA A 32 -13.94 22.13 4.50
CA ALA A 32 -14.78 21.70 3.38
C ALA A 32 -15.13 22.79 2.35
N GLU A 33 -14.59 24.00 2.43
CA GLU A 33 -14.91 25.07 1.44
C GLU A 33 -13.69 25.88 1.02
N ALA A 34 -12.65 25.22 0.51
CA ALA A 34 -11.72 25.87 -0.42
C ALA A 34 -12.37 25.87 -1.81
N ARG A 35 -13.20 26.88 -2.08
CA ARG A 35 -13.79 27.10 -3.42
C ARG A 35 -12.65 27.36 -4.42
N ALA A 36 -12.47 26.43 -5.35
CA ALA A 36 -11.57 26.58 -6.48
C ALA A 36 -11.97 27.81 -7.31
N GLU A 37 -11.00 28.67 -7.61
CA GLU A 37 -11.18 29.74 -8.60
C GLU A 37 -11.53 29.12 -9.97
N PRO A 38 -12.58 29.59 -10.65
CA PRO A 38 -12.98 29.06 -11.94
C PRO A 38 -12.03 29.60 -13.03
N GLY A 39 -11.01 28.82 -13.38
CA GLY A 39 -10.13 29.15 -14.51
C GLY A 39 -8.80 28.39 -14.59
N ARG A 40 -8.28 27.80 -13.51
CA ARG A 40 -7.07 26.96 -13.57
C ARG A 40 -7.45 25.52 -13.93
N ARG A 41 -7.21 25.11 -15.18
CA ARG A 41 -7.19 23.68 -15.54
C ARG A 41 -6.24 22.95 -14.59
N ALA A 42 -6.70 21.87 -13.97
CA ALA A 42 -5.84 21.00 -13.20
C ALA A 42 -4.65 20.55 -14.08
N PRO A 43 -3.42 20.52 -13.54
CA PRO A 43 -2.23 20.15 -14.31
C PRO A 43 -2.42 18.79 -14.98
N SER A 44 -2.02 18.68 -16.26
CA SER A 44 -1.99 17.39 -16.94
C SER A 44 -0.75 16.64 -16.45
N VAL A 45 -0.93 15.52 -15.74
CA VAL A 45 0.18 14.75 -15.16
C VAL A 45 0.20 13.33 -15.71
N ALA A 46 1.40 12.84 -16.03
CA ALA A 46 1.66 11.44 -16.38
C ALA A 46 2.83 10.90 -15.54
N ALA A 47 2.98 9.59 -15.49
CA ALA A 47 4.10 8.91 -14.81
C ALA A 47 4.90 8.04 -15.79
N VAL A 48 6.20 7.93 -15.58
CA VAL A 48 7.11 7.04 -16.31
C VAL A 48 7.84 6.14 -15.31
N LEU A 49 7.76 4.83 -15.54
CA LEU A 49 8.36 3.80 -14.69
C LEU A 49 9.40 3.00 -15.50
N PRO A 50 10.70 3.16 -15.23
CA PRO A 50 11.71 2.24 -15.75
C PRO A 50 11.60 0.90 -15.03
N ALA A 51 11.23 -0.14 -15.76
CA ALA A 51 11.05 -1.52 -15.28
C ALA A 51 11.87 -2.54 -16.11
N GLY A 52 12.96 -2.08 -16.75
CA GLY A 52 13.85 -2.92 -17.56
C GLY A 52 15.04 -3.54 -16.81
N GLY A 53 15.25 -3.21 -15.53
CA GLY A 53 16.42 -3.69 -14.78
C GLY A 53 16.40 -5.19 -14.49
N SER A 54 17.59 -5.83 -14.51
CA SER A 54 17.81 -7.26 -14.21
C SER A 54 17.62 -7.60 -12.72
N GLY A 55 17.96 -6.67 -11.82
CA GLY A 55 17.81 -6.90 -10.38
C GLY A 55 18.88 -7.80 -9.76
N GLU A 56 20.08 -7.89 -10.35
CA GLU A 56 21.20 -8.77 -9.96
C GLU A 56 21.44 -8.91 -8.44
N ARG A 57 21.37 -7.79 -7.69
CA ARG A 57 21.56 -7.78 -6.23
C ARG A 57 20.52 -8.58 -5.43
N MET A 58 19.38 -8.91 -6.03
CA MET A 58 18.33 -9.70 -5.39
C MET A 58 18.70 -11.19 -5.32
N GLY A 59 19.66 -11.64 -6.16
CA GLY A 59 20.17 -13.02 -6.14
C GLY A 59 19.14 -14.07 -6.58
N VAL A 60 18.13 -13.67 -7.36
CA VAL A 60 17.09 -14.54 -7.92
C VAL A 60 17.06 -14.37 -9.44
N PRO A 61 16.68 -15.43 -10.21
CA PRO A 61 16.68 -15.36 -11.67
C PRO A 61 15.57 -14.46 -12.23
N THR A 62 14.49 -14.27 -11.48
CA THR A 62 13.37 -13.41 -11.88
C THR A 62 13.75 -11.93 -11.68
N PRO A 63 13.56 -11.05 -12.68
CA PRO A 63 13.76 -9.62 -12.48
C PRO A 63 12.94 -9.11 -11.30
N LYS A 64 13.57 -8.36 -10.41
CA LYS A 64 13.03 -8.00 -9.08
C LYS A 64 11.61 -7.41 -9.07
N GLN A 65 11.26 -6.65 -10.11
CA GLN A 65 9.94 -6.04 -10.30
C GLN A 65 8.83 -7.08 -10.52
N PHE A 66 9.18 -8.30 -10.94
CA PHE A 66 8.28 -9.43 -11.13
C PHE A 66 8.35 -10.45 -9.99
N CYS A 67 9.18 -10.24 -8.96
CA CYS A 67 9.19 -11.10 -7.80
C CYS A 67 7.81 -11.09 -7.09
N PRO A 68 7.27 -12.26 -6.74
CA PRO A 68 5.96 -12.34 -6.12
C PRO A 68 6.02 -11.96 -4.64
N ILE A 69 5.02 -11.20 -4.20
CA ILE A 69 4.62 -11.04 -2.80
C ILE A 69 3.15 -11.47 -2.76
N LEU A 70 2.81 -12.47 -1.94
CA LEU A 70 1.47 -13.06 -1.93
C LEU A 70 0.98 -13.46 -3.34
N GLU A 71 1.85 -14.12 -4.12
CA GLU A 71 1.63 -14.55 -5.52
C GLU A 71 1.38 -13.42 -6.54
N ARG A 72 1.44 -12.16 -6.12
CA ARG A 72 1.30 -10.98 -6.96
C ARG A 72 2.66 -10.30 -7.19
N PRO A 73 3.03 -9.95 -8.43
CA PRO A 73 4.34 -9.37 -8.72
C PRO A 73 4.46 -7.96 -8.12
N LEU A 74 5.65 -7.63 -7.61
CA LEU A 74 5.95 -6.37 -6.93
C LEU A 74 5.49 -5.12 -7.73
N ILE A 75 5.73 -5.09 -9.04
CA ILE A 75 5.33 -3.96 -9.91
C ILE A 75 3.83 -3.69 -9.88
N SER A 76 3.00 -4.73 -9.73
CA SER A 76 1.55 -4.58 -9.69
C SER A 76 1.08 -3.77 -8.48
N TYR A 77 1.79 -3.84 -7.35
CA TYR A 77 1.50 -3.00 -6.19
C TYR A 77 1.83 -1.52 -6.46
N THR A 78 2.97 -1.26 -7.10
CA THR A 78 3.37 0.10 -7.51
C THR A 78 2.38 0.70 -8.51
N LEU A 79 1.92 -0.09 -9.49
CA LEU A 79 0.90 0.37 -10.44
C LEU A 79 -0.41 0.69 -9.74
N GLN A 80 -0.87 -0.17 -8.83
CA GLN A 80 -2.09 0.09 -8.05
C GLN A 80 -1.98 1.38 -7.22
N ALA A 81 -0.82 1.65 -6.61
CA ALA A 81 -0.60 2.87 -5.83
C ALA A 81 -0.73 4.13 -6.70
N LEU A 82 -0.15 4.12 -7.91
CA LEU A 82 -0.28 5.23 -8.87
C LEU A 82 -1.68 5.32 -9.49
N GLU A 83 -2.36 4.19 -9.70
CA GLU A 83 -3.72 4.14 -10.25
C GLU A 83 -4.77 4.73 -9.29
N ARG A 84 -4.58 4.58 -7.97
CA ARG A 84 -5.44 5.21 -6.95
C ARG A 84 -5.44 6.74 -7.05
N VAL A 85 -4.37 7.33 -7.59
CA VAL A 85 -4.25 8.77 -7.79
C VAL A 85 -4.96 9.18 -9.08
N SER A 86 -6.17 9.74 -8.92
CA SER A 86 -7.08 10.01 -10.04
C SER A 86 -6.54 11.02 -11.07
N TRP A 87 -5.72 11.98 -10.63
CA TRP A 87 -5.16 13.04 -11.49
C TRP A 87 -3.92 12.63 -12.29
N ILE A 88 -3.34 11.46 -12.07
CA ILE A 88 -2.31 10.88 -12.95
C ILE A 88 -3.04 10.25 -14.15
N LYS A 89 -2.96 10.86 -15.32
CA LYS A 89 -3.75 10.44 -16.49
C LYS A 89 -3.20 9.21 -17.19
N ASP A 90 -1.89 9.14 -17.32
CA ASP A 90 -1.19 8.09 -18.07
C ASP A 90 -0.01 7.57 -17.27
N ILE A 91 0.21 6.25 -17.28
CA ILE A 91 1.34 5.58 -16.64
C ILE A 91 2.09 4.81 -17.73
N VAL A 92 3.26 5.29 -18.11
CA VAL A 92 4.12 4.65 -19.11
C VAL A 92 5.12 3.75 -18.40
N VAL A 93 5.13 2.46 -18.75
CA VAL A 93 6.03 1.48 -18.14
C VAL A 93 6.99 0.96 -19.21
N ALA A 94 8.29 1.16 -18.97
CA ALA A 94 9.34 0.69 -19.85
C ALA A 94 9.82 -0.69 -19.40
N VAL A 95 9.54 -1.73 -20.20
CA VAL A 95 9.95 -3.12 -19.94
C VAL A 95 10.81 -3.66 -21.07
N THR A 96 11.71 -4.60 -20.78
CA THR A 96 12.52 -5.23 -21.86
C THR A 96 11.63 -5.99 -22.82
N GLY A 97 12.06 -6.16 -24.08
CA GLY A 97 11.33 -6.94 -25.08
C GLY A 97 10.96 -8.35 -24.60
N GLU A 98 11.87 -9.02 -23.90
CA GLU A 98 11.67 -10.35 -23.30
C GLU A 98 10.52 -10.40 -22.28
N ASN A 99 10.31 -9.31 -21.53
CA ASN A 99 9.29 -9.23 -20.47
C ASN A 99 7.99 -8.56 -20.92
N MET A 100 7.88 -8.16 -22.20
CA MET A 100 6.73 -7.44 -22.72
C MET A 100 5.43 -8.24 -22.56
N GLU A 101 5.42 -9.51 -22.95
CA GLU A 101 4.24 -10.38 -22.84
C GLU A 101 3.89 -10.70 -21.39
N ALA A 102 4.89 -10.91 -20.54
CA ALA A 102 4.68 -11.09 -19.11
C ALA A 102 4.00 -9.86 -18.49
N MET A 103 4.45 -8.65 -18.85
CA MET A 103 3.87 -7.40 -18.36
C MET A 103 2.42 -7.21 -18.85
N LYS A 104 2.12 -7.54 -20.12
CA LYS A 104 0.73 -7.54 -20.64
C LYS A 104 -0.16 -8.50 -19.85
N GLY A 105 0.35 -9.70 -19.56
CA GLY A 105 -0.35 -10.68 -18.72
C GLY A 105 -0.63 -10.16 -17.31
N ILE A 106 0.31 -9.43 -16.70
CA ILE A 106 0.12 -8.77 -15.40
C ILE A 106 -0.96 -7.69 -15.49
N ILE A 107 -0.92 -6.83 -16.50
CA ILE A 107 -1.92 -5.76 -16.71
C ILE A 107 -3.31 -6.37 -16.83
N GLN A 108 -3.47 -7.41 -17.65
CA GLN A 108 -4.75 -8.09 -17.84
C GLN A 108 -5.22 -8.81 -16.57
N LYS A 109 -4.35 -9.58 -15.92
CA LYS A 109 -4.68 -10.36 -14.72
C LYS A 109 -5.16 -9.47 -13.58
N TYR A 110 -4.45 -8.37 -13.30
CA TYR A 110 -4.76 -7.47 -12.19
C TYR A 110 -5.60 -6.25 -12.60
N LYS A 111 -6.10 -6.23 -13.85
CA LYS A 111 -7.00 -5.21 -14.40
C LYS A 111 -6.45 -3.78 -14.26
N HIS A 112 -5.14 -3.63 -14.43
CA HIS A 112 -4.49 -2.32 -14.44
C HIS A 112 -4.99 -1.46 -15.60
N GLN A 113 -5.13 -0.17 -15.36
CA GLN A 113 -5.71 0.80 -16.27
C GLN A 113 -4.75 1.98 -16.49
N ARG A 114 -4.94 2.71 -17.59
CA ARG A 114 -4.09 3.87 -17.94
C ARG A 114 -2.61 3.49 -18.16
N ILE A 115 -2.33 2.21 -18.38
CA ILE A 115 -0.97 1.71 -18.60
C ILE A 115 -0.65 1.67 -20.08
N SER A 116 0.44 2.33 -20.46
CA SER A 116 1.05 2.20 -21.78
C SER A 116 2.42 1.57 -21.67
N LEU A 117 2.71 0.58 -22.50
CA LEU A 117 3.99 -0.12 -22.50
C LEU A 117 4.91 0.43 -23.58
N VAL A 118 6.18 0.57 -23.23
CA VAL A 118 7.27 0.88 -24.16
C VAL A 118 8.42 -0.08 -23.93
N GLU A 119 9.27 -0.24 -24.94
CA GLU A 119 10.49 -1.01 -24.78
C GLU A 119 11.50 -0.24 -23.92
N ALA A 120 12.07 -0.92 -22.93
CA ALA A 120 13.14 -0.41 -22.09
C ALA A 120 14.47 -0.38 -22.86
N GLY A 121 15.30 0.62 -22.56
CA GLY A 121 16.70 0.62 -22.99
C GLY A 121 17.56 -0.24 -22.06
N VAL A 122 18.81 -0.46 -22.46
CA VAL A 122 19.79 -1.23 -21.66
C VAL A 122 20.12 -0.58 -20.31
N THR A 123 19.95 0.75 -20.19
CA THR A 123 20.16 1.50 -18.94
C THR A 123 18.88 2.17 -18.44
N ARG A 124 18.92 2.61 -17.18
CA ARG A 124 17.80 3.34 -16.54
C ARG A 124 17.45 4.61 -17.31
N HIS A 125 18.42 5.45 -17.65
CA HIS A 125 18.16 6.70 -18.37
C HIS A 125 17.59 6.46 -19.76
N ARG A 126 18.10 5.49 -20.52
CA ARG A 126 17.55 5.13 -21.84
C ARG A 126 16.09 4.65 -21.73
N SER A 127 15.76 3.86 -20.71
CA SER A 127 14.39 3.41 -20.43
C SER A 127 13.45 4.57 -20.10
N ILE A 128 13.89 5.52 -19.27
CA ILE A 128 13.10 6.71 -18.95
C ILE A 128 12.89 7.56 -20.21
N PHE A 129 13.92 7.73 -21.03
CA PHE A 129 13.81 8.53 -22.24
C PHE A 129 12.80 7.94 -23.23
N ASN A 130 12.78 6.62 -23.41
CA ASN A 130 11.75 5.95 -24.21
C ASN A 130 10.33 6.22 -23.68
N GLY A 131 10.16 6.21 -22.35
CA GLY A 131 8.88 6.57 -21.72
C GLY A 131 8.48 8.03 -21.96
N LEU A 132 9.43 8.96 -21.84
CA LEU A 132 9.20 10.38 -22.14
C LEU A 132 8.85 10.61 -23.63
N ARG A 133 9.52 9.92 -24.55
CA ARG A 133 9.22 9.98 -25.98
C ARG A 133 7.81 9.50 -26.31
N ALA A 134 7.31 8.48 -25.62
CA ALA A 134 5.93 8.02 -25.82
C ALA A 134 4.86 9.03 -25.38
N LEU A 135 5.22 9.92 -24.46
CA LEU A 135 4.40 11.06 -24.01
C LEU A 135 4.64 12.32 -24.85
N ALA A 136 5.67 12.35 -25.70
CA ALA A 136 5.92 13.46 -26.60
C ALA A 136 4.94 13.38 -27.78
N GLU A 137 4.14 14.43 -27.99
CA GLU A 137 3.25 14.58 -29.16
C GLU A 137 4.04 14.90 -30.46
N ASP A 138 5.32 14.55 -30.53
CA ASP A 138 6.21 14.88 -31.65
C ASP A 138 6.31 13.78 -32.72
N GLN A 139 5.63 12.64 -32.52
CA GLN A 139 5.54 11.55 -33.50
C GLN A 139 4.15 11.50 -34.15
N PRO A 140 4.04 11.19 -35.46
CA PRO A 140 2.75 11.03 -36.14
C PRO A 140 1.83 9.97 -35.52
N ASN A 141 2.41 9.02 -34.78
CA ASN A 141 1.72 7.91 -34.14
C ASN A 141 1.59 8.07 -32.60
N SER A 142 1.82 9.26 -32.05
CA SER A 142 1.67 9.50 -30.60
C SER A 142 0.21 9.31 -30.19
N LYS A 143 -0.02 8.33 -29.32
CA LYS A 143 -1.36 7.97 -28.81
C LYS A 143 -1.70 8.66 -27.49
N LEU A 144 -0.69 9.23 -26.82
CA LEU A 144 -0.79 9.81 -25.50
C LEU A 144 -0.67 11.33 -25.59
N SER A 145 -1.35 12.03 -24.70
CA SER A 145 -1.26 13.49 -24.62
C SER A 145 -0.02 13.92 -23.84
N LYS A 146 0.62 14.99 -24.30
CA LYS A 146 1.77 15.59 -23.63
C LYS A 146 1.35 16.13 -22.26
N PRO A 147 1.99 15.67 -21.16
CA PRO A 147 1.69 16.21 -19.84
C PRO A 147 2.37 17.57 -19.63
N GLU A 148 1.84 18.36 -18.70
CA GLU A 148 2.53 19.55 -18.18
C GLU A 148 3.66 19.11 -17.24
N VAL A 149 3.37 18.16 -16.35
CA VAL A 149 4.31 17.58 -15.39
C VAL A 149 4.41 16.08 -15.58
N VAL A 150 5.62 15.53 -15.57
CA VAL A 150 5.85 14.10 -15.57
C VAL A 150 6.48 13.66 -14.26
N ILE A 151 5.97 12.57 -13.71
CA ILE A 151 6.52 11.88 -12.55
C ILE A 151 7.44 10.76 -13.05
N ILE A 152 8.64 10.66 -12.48
CA ILE A 152 9.51 9.50 -12.63
C ILE A 152 9.44 8.70 -11.32
N HIS A 153 9.08 7.42 -11.41
CA HIS A 153 8.99 6.54 -10.24
C HIS A 153 9.58 5.16 -10.54
N ASP A 154 10.28 4.55 -9.59
CA ASP A 154 10.82 3.21 -9.81
C ASP A 154 9.73 2.14 -9.58
N ALA A 155 9.65 1.14 -10.46
CA ALA A 155 8.65 0.06 -10.38
C ALA A 155 8.70 -0.79 -9.09
N VAL A 156 9.77 -0.69 -8.30
CA VAL A 156 10.05 -1.47 -7.08
C VAL A 156 9.92 -0.64 -5.79
N ARG A 157 9.10 0.41 -5.82
CA ARG A 157 8.77 1.29 -4.69
C ARG A 157 7.24 1.34 -4.51
N PRO A 158 6.63 0.27 -3.96
CA PRO A 158 5.17 0.10 -3.99
C PRO A 158 4.41 0.99 -2.99
N PHE A 159 5.08 1.59 -2.01
CA PHE A 159 4.46 2.35 -0.91
C PHE A 159 4.49 3.87 -1.16
N VAL A 160 4.13 4.28 -2.38
CA VAL A 160 4.00 5.70 -2.73
C VAL A 160 2.56 6.15 -2.52
N GLU A 161 2.36 7.28 -1.85
CA GLU A 161 1.04 7.81 -1.52
C GLU A 161 0.80 9.17 -2.19
N GLU A 162 -0.46 9.58 -2.30
CA GLU A 162 -0.86 10.81 -3.01
C GLU A 162 -0.22 12.08 -2.45
N ASP A 163 -0.01 12.17 -1.12
CA ASP A 163 0.61 13.33 -0.47
C ASP A 163 2.00 13.66 -1.05
N VAL A 164 2.91 12.69 -1.06
CA VAL A 164 4.27 12.93 -1.57
C VAL A 164 4.27 13.23 -3.07
N LEU A 165 3.38 12.57 -3.83
CA LEU A 165 3.23 12.80 -5.27
C LEU A 165 2.76 14.24 -5.54
N LEU A 166 1.76 14.72 -4.79
CA LEU A 166 1.26 16.08 -4.89
C LEU A 166 2.33 17.11 -4.52
N LYS A 167 3.11 16.85 -3.46
CA LYS A 167 4.22 17.72 -3.03
C LYS A 167 5.29 17.86 -4.11
N VAL A 168 5.77 16.77 -4.69
CA VAL A 168 6.80 16.84 -5.75
C VAL A 168 6.25 17.46 -7.03
N VAL A 169 5.00 17.16 -7.42
CA VAL A 169 4.37 17.78 -8.61
C VAL A 169 4.24 19.29 -8.42
N THR A 170 3.74 19.73 -7.26
CA THR A 170 3.59 21.16 -6.95
C THR A 170 4.94 21.87 -6.96
N ALA A 171 5.94 21.30 -6.30
CA ALA A 171 7.29 21.86 -6.28
C ALA A 171 7.93 21.90 -7.69
N ALA A 172 7.70 20.87 -8.52
CA ALA A 172 8.19 20.84 -9.89
C ALA A 172 7.52 21.88 -10.79
N LYS A 173 6.23 22.20 -10.57
CA LYS A 173 5.57 23.30 -11.29
C LYS A 173 6.21 24.65 -10.99
N GLU A 174 6.61 24.86 -9.75
CA GLU A 174 7.22 26.12 -9.31
C GLU A 174 8.71 26.23 -9.71
N HIS A 175 9.45 25.13 -9.61
CA HIS A 175 10.92 25.14 -9.73
C HIS A 175 11.43 24.45 -11.01
N GLY A 176 10.56 23.91 -11.85
CA GLY A 176 10.91 23.12 -13.04
C GLY A 176 11.21 21.65 -12.75
N ALA A 177 11.77 21.33 -11.58
CA ALA A 177 12.07 19.97 -11.15
C ALA A 177 11.97 19.83 -9.62
N ALA A 178 11.59 18.65 -9.14
CA ALA A 178 11.58 18.32 -7.72
C ALA A 178 11.77 16.81 -7.48
N GLY A 179 12.28 16.46 -6.31
CA GLY A 179 12.46 15.05 -5.94
C GLY A 179 12.38 14.81 -4.44
N ALA A 180 11.87 13.63 -4.08
CA ALA A 180 11.86 13.18 -2.71
C ALA A 180 13.28 12.88 -2.21
N VAL A 181 13.58 13.26 -0.97
CA VAL A 181 14.86 12.96 -0.31
C VAL A 181 14.65 12.36 1.08
N ARG A 182 15.67 11.64 1.56
CA ARG A 182 15.74 11.08 2.91
C ARG A 182 17.07 11.41 3.59
N PRO A 183 17.10 11.51 4.92
CA PRO A 183 18.35 11.59 5.66
C PRO A 183 19.17 10.32 5.46
N LEU A 184 20.49 10.48 5.41
CA LEU A 184 21.42 9.35 5.37
C LEU A 184 21.45 8.63 6.72
N VAL A 185 21.32 7.31 6.71
CA VAL A 185 21.50 6.48 7.91
C VAL A 185 22.99 6.22 8.15
N SER A 186 23.68 5.71 7.13
CA SER A 186 25.11 5.41 7.18
C SER A 186 25.98 6.60 6.78
N THR A 187 27.22 6.63 7.28
CA THR A 187 28.27 7.51 6.77
C THR A 187 28.60 7.13 5.33
N VAL A 188 28.76 8.13 4.46
CA VAL A 188 29.20 7.93 3.07
C VAL A 188 30.71 8.15 3.01
N ILE A 189 31.43 7.20 2.43
CA ILE A 189 32.88 7.23 2.30
C ILE A 189 33.29 7.07 0.83
N SER A 190 34.40 7.69 0.46
CA SER A 190 35.09 7.43 -0.80
C SER A 190 36.21 6.41 -0.55
N PRO A 191 36.28 5.31 -1.32
CA PRO A 191 37.42 4.40 -1.28
C PRO A 191 38.54 4.86 -2.23
N SER A 192 39.79 4.58 -1.86
CA SER A 192 40.94 4.65 -2.76
C SER A 192 40.97 3.45 -3.73
N ALA A 193 41.83 3.51 -4.76
CA ALA A 193 41.92 2.47 -5.78
C ALA A 193 42.34 1.08 -5.23
N ASP A 194 43.04 1.03 -4.11
CA ASP A 194 43.45 -0.19 -3.39
C ASP A 194 42.42 -0.66 -2.34
N GLY A 195 41.26 0.00 -2.25
CA GLY A 195 40.15 -0.41 -1.37
C GLY A 195 40.27 0.08 0.08
N CYS A 196 41.16 1.04 0.36
CA CYS A 196 41.26 1.71 1.65
C CYS A 196 40.32 2.92 1.74
N LEU A 197 40.11 3.44 2.95
CA LEU A 197 39.36 4.67 3.17
C LEU A 197 40.19 5.87 2.67
N ASP A 198 39.63 6.65 1.74
CA ASP A 198 40.20 7.93 1.31
C ASP A 198 39.65 9.07 2.18
N HIS A 199 38.34 9.32 2.13
CA HIS A 199 37.69 10.33 2.97
C HIS A 199 36.22 10.01 3.26
N SER A 200 35.64 10.72 4.24
CA SER A 200 34.22 10.65 4.59
C SER A 200 33.50 11.95 4.25
N LEU A 201 32.27 11.86 3.76
CA LEU A 201 31.43 13.04 3.51
C LEU A 201 30.72 13.51 4.79
N GLU A 202 30.53 14.82 4.93
CA GLU A 202 29.78 15.40 6.04
C GLU A 202 28.29 15.05 5.93
N ARG A 203 27.85 14.05 6.70
CA ARG A 203 26.50 13.46 6.61
C ARG A 203 25.36 14.49 6.69
N ALA A 204 25.50 15.52 7.52
CA ALA A 204 24.48 16.56 7.72
C ALA A 204 24.18 17.38 6.44
N ARG A 205 25.17 17.50 5.55
CA ARG A 205 25.08 18.26 4.28
C ARG A 205 24.61 17.42 3.10
N HIS A 206 24.37 16.13 3.30
CA HIS A 206 23.98 15.21 2.23
C HIS A 206 22.63 14.56 2.53
N ARG A 207 21.99 14.07 1.48
CA ARG A 207 20.72 13.34 1.53
C ARG A 207 20.78 12.16 0.57
N ALA A 208 19.99 11.13 0.83
CA ALA A 208 19.68 10.10 -0.15
C ALA A 208 18.58 10.63 -1.07
N SER A 209 18.82 10.62 -2.39
CA SER A 209 17.80 10.91 -3.38
C SER A 209 16.89 9.69 -3.55
N GLU A 210 15.58 9.92 -3.52
CA GLU A 210 14.56 8.89 -3.62
C GLU A 210 13.52 9.26 -4.69
N MET A 211 12.60 8.33 -4.94
CA MET A 211 11.43 8.56 -5.80
C MET A 211 10.19 8.75 -4.91
N PRO A 212 9.13 9.43 -5.38
CA PRO A 212 8.95 9.98 -6.72
C PRO A 212 9.78 11.24 -6.98
N GLN A 213 10.08 11.46 -8.25
CA GLN A 213 10.58 12.75 -8.76
C GLN A 213 9.57 13.29 -9.76
N ALA A 214 9.47 14.61 -9.88
CA ALA A 214 8.58 15.26 -10.82
C ALA A 214 9.28 16.40 -11.53
N PHE A 215 8.88 16.65 -12.78
CA PHE A 215 9.50 17.63 -13.65
C PHE A 215 8.45 18.29 -14.53
N LEU A 216 8.61 19.58 -14.84
CA LEU A 216 7.97 20.13 -16.02
C LEU A 216 8.43 19.30 -17.23
N PHE A 217 7.47 18.80 -18.02
CA PHE A 217 7.77 17.84 -19.07
C PHE A 217 8.79 18.39 -20.08
N GLY A 218 8.62 19.66 -20.48
CA GLY A 218 9.54 20.31 -21.43
C GLY A 218 10.98 20.34 -20.93
N VAL A 219 11.18 20.67 -19.64
CA VAL A 219 12.51 20.73 -19.00
C VAL A 219 13.21 19.37 -19.08
N ILE A 220 12.54 18.31 -18.59
CA ILE A 220 13.20 17.01 -18.50
C ILE A 220 13.37 16.38 -19.89
N TYR A 221 12.40 16.54 -20.79
CA TYR A 221 12.48 15.99 -22.14
C TYR A 221 13.66 16.60 -22.91
N GLU A 222 13.81 17.93 -22.87
CA GLU A 222 14.94 18.63 -23.48
C GLU A 222 16.28 18.22 -22.85
N ALA A 223 16.34 18.09 -21.52
CA ALA A 223 17.54 17.60 -20.84
C ALA A 223 17.95 16.19 -21.31
N TYR A 224 16.99 15.30 -21.56
CA TYR A 224 17.27 13.97 -22.12
C TYR A 224 17.70 14.03 -23.60
N GLN A 225 17.16 14.96 -24.40
CA GLN A 225 17.57 15.15 -25.79
C GLN A 225 19.01 15.66 -25.92
N GLN A 226 19.46 16.49 -24.97
CA GLN A 226 20.83 17.02 -24.93
C GLN A 226 21.82 16.12 -24.16
N CYS A 227 21.32 15.09 -23.48
CA CYS A 227 22.13 14.23 -22.63
C CYS A 227 23.17 13.45 -23.45
N SER A 228 24.44 13.51 -23.02
CA SER A 228 25.50 12.72 -23.65
C SER A 228 25.28 11.22 -23.47
N ASP A 229 25.77 10.41 -24.42
CA ASP A 229 25.73 8.94 -24.29
C ASP A 229 26.40 8.42 -23.02
N TYR A 230 27.47 9.09 -22.56
CA TYR A 230 28.14 8.75 -21.30
C TYR A 230 27.19 8.89 -20.10
N ASP A 231 26.47 10.01 -20.00
CA ASP A 231 25.52 10.22 -18.90
C ASP A 231 24.26 9.34 -19.04
N LEU A 232 23.84 9.00 -20.26
CA LEU A 232 22.78 8.02 -20.49
C LEU A 232 23.19 6.61 -20.04
N GLU A 233 24.49 6.29 -20.10
CA GLU A 233 25.03 4.99 -19.72
C GLU A 233 25.27 4.88 -18.20
N PHE A 234 25.96 5.87 -17.62
CA PHE A 234 26.46 5.80 -16.24
C PHE A 234 25.69 6.68 -15.25
N GLY A 235 24.84 7.58 -15.73
CA GLY A 235 24.01 8.43 -14.88
C GLY A 235 23.02 7.62 -14.03
N THR A 236 22.77 8.10 -12.82
CA THR A 236 21.81 7.45 -11.89
C THR A 236 20.66 8.37 -11.48
N GLU A 237 20.75 9.67 -11.78
CA GLU A 237 19.94 10.72 -11.16
C GLU A 237 19.35 11.67 -12.22
N CYS A 238 18.02 11.73 -12.31
CA CYS A 238 17.31 12.58 -13.28
C CYS A 238 17.38 14.07 -12.90
N LEU A 239 17.40 14.39 -11.61
CA LEU A 239 17.57 15.77 -11.12
C LEU A 239 18.93 16.33 -11.56
N GLN A 240 19.96 15.49 -11.64
CA GLN A 240 21.29 15.86 -12.13
C GLN A 240 21.27 16.18 -13.63
N LEU A 241 20.47 15.47 -14.43
CA LEU A 241 20.29 15.80 -15.85
C LEU A 241 19.57 17.14 -16.02
N ALA A 242 18.49 17.37 -15.24
CA ALA A 242 17.77 18.64 -15.25
C ALA A 242 18.68 19.82 -14.86
N LEU A 243 19.58 19.63 -13.89
CA LEU A 243 20.56 20.64 -13.50
C LEU A 243 21.62 20.87 -14.58
N LYS A 244 22.23 19.79 -15.10
CA LYS A 244 23.37 19.88 -16.02
C LYS A 244 22.98 20.39 -17.41
N TYR A 245 21.85 19.91 -17.94
CA TYR A 245 21.42 20.18 -19.32
C TYR A 245 20.24 21.15 -19.40
N GLY A 246 19.41 21.24 -18.37
CA GLY A 246 18.28 22.17 -18.31
C GLY A 246 18.54 23.42 -17.45
N HIS A 247 19.68 23.50 -16.77
CA HIS A 247 20.00 24.57 -15.81
C HIS A 247 18.96 24.74 -14.69
N ILE A 248 18.23 23.67 -14.37
CA ILE A 248 17.17 23.69 -13.36
C ILE A 248 17.69 23.15 -12.02
N ASN A 249 17.64 24.00 -10.99
CA ASN A 249 17.93 23.58 -9.63
C ASN A 249 16.67 22.96 -8.98
N ALA A 250 16.68 21.64 -8.84
CA ALA A 250 15.50 20.92 -8.37
C ALA A 250 15.20 21.19 -6.89
N LYS A 251 13.91 21.33 -6.57
CA LYS A 251 13.44 21.42 -5.19
C LYS A 251 13.51 20.04 -4.52
N LEU A 252 14.22 19.96 -3.40
CA LEU A 252 14.25 18.74 -2.57
C LEU A 252 13.07 18.75 -1.59
N VAL A 253 12.30 17.67 -1.59
CA VAL A 253 11.10 17.48 -0.75
C VAL A 253 11.37 16.35 0.23
N GLU A 254 11.12 16.56 1.52
CA GLU A 254 11.30 15.50 2.51
C GLU A 254 10.30 14.36 2.30
N GLY A 255 10.82 13.13 2.19
CA GLY A 255 10.03 11.91 2.01
C GLY A 255 9.84 11.12 3.31
N SER A 256 8.82 10.26 3.34
CA SER A 256 8.61 9.28 4.43
C SER A 256 9.61 8.11 4.32
N PRO A 257 9.81 7.34 5.40
CA PRO A 257 10.61 6.12 5.34
C PRO A 257 10.15 5.17 4.23
N ASP A 258 8.83 5.02 4.03
CA ASP A 258 8.15 4.13 3.08
C ASP A 258 8.63 4.21 1.62
N LEU A 259 9.32 5.29 1.26
CA LEU A 259 9.82 5.50 -0.10
C LEU A 259 10.99 4.59 -0.47
N TRP A 260 11.56 3.77 0.42
CA TRP A 260 12.73 2.94 0.10
C TRP A 260 12.50 2.01 -1.10
N LYS A 261 13.60 1.69 -1.78
CA LYS A 261 13.61 0.77 -2.92
C LYS A 261 13.75 -0.68 -2.46
N VAL A 262 12.84 -1.56 -2.88
CA VAL A 262 13.06 -3.00 -2.74
C VAL A 262 14.24 -3.41 -3.64
N THR A 263 15.33 -3.80 -3.00
CA THR A 263 16.62 -4.06 -3.67
C THR A 263 17.14 -5.46 -3.37
N TYR A 264 16.96 -5.94 -2.14
CA TYR A 264 17.44 -7.22 -1.63
C TYR A 264 16.28 -8.12 -1.17
N LYS A 265 16.56 -9.41 -0.97
CA LYS A 265 15.57 -10.38 -0.46
C LYS A 265 14.94 -9.96 0.88
N ARG A 266 15.74 -9.39 1.80
CA ARG A 266 15.22 -8.85 3.07
C ARG A 266 14.17 -7.75 2.88
N ASP A 267 14.24 -7.01 1.78
CA ASP A 267 13.30 -5.93 1.49
C ASP A 267 11.96 -6.50 0.99
N LEU A 268 11.96 -7.67 0.34
CA LEU A 268 10.73 -8.39 -0.01
C LEU A 268 9.98 -8.83 1.26
N TYR A 269 10.70 -9.33 2.26
CA TYR A 269 10.09 -9.69 3.55
C TYR A 269 9.47 -8.48 4.24
N ALA A 270 10.20 -7.36 4.31
CA ALA A 270 9.67 -6.12 4.87
C ALA A 270 8.43 -5.65 4.10
N ALA A 271 8.48 -5.66 2.76
CA ALA A 271 7.36 -5.26 1.92
C ALA A 271 6.14 -6.19 2.09
N GLU A 272 6.33 -7.51 2.18
CA GLU A 272 5.26 -8.47 2.47
C GLU A 272 4.60 -8.20 3.83
N SER A 273 5.40 -7.97 4.88
CA SER A 273 4.87 -7.65 6.21
C SER A 273 4.04 -6.37 6.21
N ILE A 274 4.50 -5.31 5.54
CA ILE A 274 3.75 -4.05 5.44
C ILE A 274 2.45 -4.24 4.64
N ILE A 275 2.51 -4.99 3.54
CA ILE A 275 1.32 -5.30 2.76
C ILE A 275 0.29 -6.04 3.63
N LYS A 276 0.71 -7.11 4.31
CA LYS A 276 -0.15 -7.90 5.22
C LYS A 276 -0.74 -7.03 6.32
N GLU A 277 0.06 -6.17 6.93
CA GLU A 277 -0.39 -5.26 7.98
C GLU A 277 -1.48 -4.31 7.46
N ARG A 278 -1.25 -3.65 6.31
CA ARG A 278 -2.21 -2.69 5.72
C ARG A 278 -3.55 -3.36 5.38
N ILE A 279 -3.56 -4.56 4.82
CA ILE A 279 -4.80 -5.28 4.47
C ILE A 279 -5.44 -6.00 5.67
N SER A 280 -4.84 -5.94 6.87
CA SER A 280 -5.40 -6.50 8.10
C SER A 280 -6.17 -5.48 8.94
N GLN A 281 -6.19 -4.21 8.53
CA GLN A 281 -6.80 -3.11 9.29
C GLN A 281 -8.33 -3.04 9.18
N HIS A 282 -8.99 -3.94 8.45
CA HIS A 282 -10.45 -3.98 8.34
C HIS A 282 -10.95 -5.43 8.39
N ILE A 283 -11.89 -5.72 9.28
CA ILE A 283 -12.60 -7.01 9.41
C ILE A 283 -14.10 -6.80 9.22
N CYS A 284 -14.71 -7.58 8.34
CA CYS A 284 -16.15 -7.64 8.20
C CYS A 284 -16.71 -8.92 8.82
N ILE A 285 -17.60 -8.78 9.80
CA ILE A 285 -18.34 -9.88 10.42
C ILE A 285 -19.67 -10.05 9.69
N ILE A 286 -19.96 -11.28 9.28
CA ILE A 286 -21.17 -11.65 8.56
C ILE A 286 -22.03 -12.53 9.47
N MET A 287 -23.30 -12.15 9.62
CA MET A 287 -24.27 -12.77 10.52
C MET A 287 -25.57 -13.06 9.77
N ASP A 288 -26.30 -14.09 10.19
CA ASP A 288 -27.57 -14.52 9.57
C ASP A 288 -28.71 -13.50 9.78
N THR A 289 -28.68 -12.76 10.89
CA THR A 289 -29.71 -11.82 11.31
C THR A 289 -29.08 -10.57 11.94
N LYS A 290 -29.43 -9.37 11.44
CA LYS A 290 -28.98 -8.09 12.01
C LYS A 290 -29.77 -7.66 13.25
N GLU A 291 -30.95 -8.23 13.48
CA GLU A 291 -31.94 -7.67 14.41
C GLU A 291 -31.89 -8.26 15.83
N ASP A 292 -31.22 -9.40 16.03
CA ASP A 292 -31.06 -9.97 17.36
C ASP A 292 -29.79 -9.45 18.06
N LYS A 293 -29.95 -8.44 18.92
CA LYS A 293 -28.86 -7.88 19.73
C LYS A 293 -28.21 -8.90 20.67
N ASN A 294 -28.88 -10.02 20.97
CA ASN A 294 -28.34 -11.10 21.78
C ASN A 294 -27.63 -12.17 20.94
N HIS A 295 -27.50 -11.96 19.63
CA HIS A 295 -26.78 -12.86 18.76
C HIS A 295 -25.30 -12.89 19.16
N VAL A 296 -24.76 -14.09 19.41
CA VAL A 296 -23.39 -14.29 19.92
C VAL A 296 -22.30 -13.67 19.02
N GLY A 297 -22.57 -13.50 17.73
CA GLY A 297 -21.70 -12.76 16.81
C GLY A 297 -21.49 -11.28 17.19
N HIS A 298 -22.44 -10.60 17.85
CA HIS A 298 -22.22 -9.24 18.37
C HIS A 298 -21.27 -9.22 19.56
N HIS A 299 -21.25 -10.26 20.40
CA HIS A 299 -20.24 -10.39 21.46
C HIS A 299 -18.84 -10.61 20.87
N LEU A 300 -18.73 -11.41 19.81
CA LEU A 300 -17.47 -11.57 19.08
C LEU A 300 -17.01 -10.25 18.43
N GLU A 301 -17.94 -9.49 17.84
CA GLU A 301 -17.69 -8.16 17.28
C GLU A 301 -17.13 -7.20 18.34
N GLU A 302 -17.77 -7.13 19.51
CA GLU A 302 -17.35 -6.26 20.60
C GLU A 302 -15.97 -6.64 21.13
N ILE A 303 -15.68 -7.94 21.29
CA ILE A 303 -14.36 -8.41 21.72
C ILE A 303 -13.30 -8.10 20.66
N LEU A 304 -13.57 -8.32 19.38
CA LEU A 304 -12.63 -7.95 18.30
C LEU A 304 -12.35 -6.44 18.30
N LYS A 305 -13.36 -5.59 18.51
CA LYS A 305 -13.18 -4.13 18.63
C LYS A 305 -12.32 -3.74 19.83
N ASN A 306 -12.52 -4.39 20.97
CA ASN A 306 -11.81 -4.09 22.21
C ASN A 306 -10.35 -4.57 22.20
N GLU A 307 -10.08 -5.72 21.58
CA GLU A 307 -8.72 -6.29 21.49
C GLU A 307 -7.92 -5.65 20.34
N LEU A 308 -8.59 -5.16 19.29
CA LEU A 308 -7.97 -4.60 18.09
C LEU A 308 -8.22 -3.09 17.95
N ASN A 309 -7.66 -2.29 18.87
CA ASN A 309 -7.86 -0.83 18.94
C ASN A 309 -7.58 -0.02 17.66
N HIS A 310 -6.88 -0.60 16.68
CA HIS A 310 -6.50 0.05 15.42
C HIS A 310 -7.14 -0.58 14.18
N VAL A 311 -7.96 -1.63 14.35
CA VAL A 311 -8.62 -2.34 13.27
C VAL A 311 -10.07 -1.90 13.20
N GLU A 312 -10.52 -1.52 12.01
CA GLU A 312 -11.92 -1.25 11.74
C GLU A 312 -12.69 -2.58 11.70
N VAL A 313 -13.71 -2.72 12.56
CA VAL A 313 -14.56 -3.91 12.59
C VAL A 313 -15.99 -3.50 12.29
N THR A 314 -16.52 -4.02 11.19
CA THR A 314 -17.89 -3.76 10.70
C THR A 314 -18.70 -5.05 10.70
N SER A 315 -20.01 -4.97 10.92
CA SER A 315 -20.92 -6.13 10.82
C SER A 315 -21.98 -5.95 9.74
N GLY A 316 -22.32 -7.04 9.07
CA GLY A 316 -23.26 -7.11 7.95
C GLY A 316 -24.07 -8.41 7.95
N ALA A 317 -25.17 -8.43 7.19
CA ALA A 317 -25.95 -9.64 6.94
C ALA A 317 -26.11 -9.89 5.44
N LEU A 318 -26.20 -11.16 5.05
CA LEU A 318 -26.45 -11.61 3.69
C LEU A 318 -27.95 -11.50 3.34
N CYS A 319 -28.50 -10.28 3.28
CA CYS A 319 -29.88 -10.13 2.80
C CYS A 319 -29.97 -10.32 1.26
N PRO A 320 -30.91 -11.14 0.74
CA PRO A 320 -31.11 -11.36 -0.71
C PRO A 320 -31.44 -10.11 -1.53
N ALA A 321 -31.86 -9.02 -0.88
CA ALA A 321 -32.16 -7.72 -1.50
C ALA A 321 -31.13 -6.62 -1.18
N GLY A 322 -30.00 -6.96 -0.54
CA GLY A 322 -29.17 -6.01 0.22
C GLY A 322 -28.22 -5.13 -0.58
N ARG A 323 -28.36 -3.80 -0.43
CA ARG A 323 -27.37 -2.79 -0.82
C ARG A 323 -26.12 -2.79 0.08
N ASP A 324 -26.23 -3.30 1.31
CA ASP A 324 -25.19 -3.20 2.35
C ASP A 324 -23.91 -4.01 2.05
N LEU A 325 -24.01 -5.26 1.58
CA LEU A 325 -22.81 -6.08 1.38
C LEU A 325 -22.04 -5.73 0.11
N LYS A 326 -22.74 -5.26 -0.93
CA LYS A 326 -22.08 -4.65 -2.09
C LYS A 326 -21.27 -3.44 -1.68
N GLN A 327 -21.76 -2.63 -0.73
CA GLN A 327 -21.04 -1.48 -0.20
C GLN A 327 -19.79 -1.87 0.61
N ILE A 328 -19.87 -2.93 1.42
CA ILE A 328 -18.72 -3.47 2.16
C ILE A 328 -17.66 -4.08 1.21
N ILE A 329 -18.08 -4.81 0.17
CA ILE A 329 -17.18 -5.31 -0.88
C ILE A 329 -16.55 -4.14 -1.65
N LEU A 330 -17.26 -3.02 -1.81
CA LEU A 330 -16.75 -1.79 -2.43
C LEU A 330 -15.72 -1.05 -1.56
N GLU A 331 -15.74 -1.23 -0.24
CA GLU A 331 -14.80 -0.63 0.73
C GLU A 331 -13.43 -1.33 0.77
N GLN A 332 -13.16 -2.30 -0.12
CA GLN A 332 -11.88 -3.02 -0.20
C GLN A 332 -11.51 -3.81 1.06
N CYS A 333 -12.51 -4.39 1.75
CA CYS A 333 -12.27 -5.32 2.85
C CYS A 333 -11.76 -6.68 2.34
N TYR A 334 -10.70 -7.21 2.95
CA TYR A 334 -10.08 -8.50 2.59
C TYR A 334 -10.16 -9.57 3.69
N ASN A 335 -10.91 -9.31 4.77
CA ASN A 335 -11.03 -10.19 5.93
C ASN A 335 -12.48 -10.34 6.34
N TYR A 336 -12.99 -11.57 6.26
CA TYR A 336 -14.38 -11.86 6.57
C TYR A 336 -14.48 -12.93 7.66
N VAL A 337 -15.33 -12.68 8.64
CA VAL A 337 -15.65 -13.63 9.72
C VAL A 337 -17.12 -13.98 9.57
N CYS A 338 -17.42 -15.20 9.11
CA CYS A 338 -18.79 -15.67 8.91
C CYS A 338 -19.25 -16.43 10.15
N VAL A 339 -20.23 -15.89 10.87
CA VAL A 339 -20.71 -16.47 12.13
C VAL A 339 -21.91 -17.36 11.86
N ASN A 340 -21.83 -18.62 12.29
CA ASN A 340 -22.87 -19.62 12.19
C ASN A 340 -23.25 -20.10 13.60
N VAL A 341 -24.52 -20.02 13.97
CA VAL A 341 -24.99 -20.31 15.34
C VAL A 341 -25.91 -21.51 15.34
N LEU A 342 -25.58 -22.53 16.15
CA LEU A 342 -26.36 -23.77 16.32
C LEU A 342 -26.62 -24.61 15.05
N SER A 343 -26.16 -24.14 13.89
CA SER A 343 -26.13 -24.90 12.64
C SER A 343 -24.70 -25.42 12.38
N SER A 344 -24.60 -26.66 11.92
CA SER A 344 -23.38 -27.22 11.33
C SER A 344 -23.32 -27.05 9.82
N ASP A 345 -24.31 -26.36 9.23
CA ASP A 345 -24.45 -26.21 7.80
C ASP A 345 -23.53 -25.10 7.30
N PHE A 346 -22.99 -25.31 6.10
CA PHE A 346 -22.04 -24.38 5.49
C PHE A 346 -22.71 -23.28 4.66
N GLU A 347 -24.03 -23.11 4.79
CA GLU A 347 -24.83 -22.35 3.82
C GLU A 347 -24.44 -20.86 3.77
N GLU A 348 -24.33 -20.21 4.93
CA GLU A 348 -24.03 -18.78 5.00
C GLU A 348 -22.60 -18.49 4.50
N THR A 349 -21.64 -19.32 4.91
CA THR A 349 -20.27 -19.26 4.41
C THR A 349 -20.22 -19.52 2.90
N GLN A 350 -20.98 -20.48 2.39
CA GLN A 350 -21.05 -20.76 0.95
C GLN A 350 -21.61 -19.59 0.16
N ARG A 351 -22.65 -18.92 0.67
CA ARG A 351 -23.19 -17.69 0.05
C ARG A 351 -22.14 -16.59 0.01
N LEU A 352 -21.41 -16.37 1.10
CA LEU A 352 -20.29 -15.42 1.16
C LEU A 352 -19.21 -15.77 0.12
N LEU A 353 -18.79 -17.03 0.06
CA LEU A 353 -17.76 -17.49 -0.88
C LEU A 353 -18.21 -17.26 -2.32
N ASN A 354 -19.44 -17.63 -2.69
CA ASN A 354 -19.97 -17.41 -4.05
C ASN A 354 -19.94 -15.93 -4.45
N MET A 355 -20.29 -15.01 -3.55
CA MET A 355 -20.20 -13.58 -3.86
C MET A 355 -18.76 -13.07 -3.96
N LEU A 356 -17.86 -13.54 -3.08
CA LEU A 356 -16.44 -13.18 -3.16
C LEU A 356 -15.81 -13.69 -4.45
N GLU A 357 -16.25 -14.85 -4.93
CA GLU A 357 -15.85 -15.42 -6.22
C GLU A 357 -16.28 -14.57 -7.42
N GLU A 358 -17.44 -13.92 -7.35
CA GLU A 358 -17.92 -12.98 -8.36
C GLU A 358 -17.23 -11.60 -8.26
N SER A 359 -16.56 -11.32 -7.14
CA SER A 359 -15.85 -10.06 -6.89
C SER A 359 -14.45 -10.05 -7.52
N ASN A 360 -13.87 -8.84 -7.67
CA ASN A 360 -12.48 -8.68 -8.09
C ASN A 360 -11.49 -8.59 -6.91
N LEU A 361 -11.94 -8.81 -5.67
CA LEU A 361 -11.11 -8.60 -4.47
C LEU A 361 -9.93 -9.57 -4.42
N SER A 362 -10.20 -10.86 -4.66
CA SER A 362 -9.19 -11.92 -4.56
C SER A 362 -8.13 -11.87 -5.66
N ILE A 363 -8.37 -11.08 -6.72
CA ILE A 363 -7.36 -10.80 -7.75
C ILE A 363 -6.20 -10.00 -7.14
N LEU A 364 -6.48 -9.05 -6.25
CA LEU A 364 -5.48 -8.10 -5.76
C LEU A 364 -4.71 -8.61 -4.54
N TYR A 365 -5.40 -9.31 -3.63
CA TYR A 365 -4.82 -9.85 -2.40
C TYR A 365 -5.54 -11.15 -2.00
N PRO A 366 -4.87 -12.06 -1.26
CA PRO A 366 -5.55 -13.22 -0.67
C PRO A 366 -6.64 -12.77 0.30
N VAL A 367 -7.89 -13.17 0.04
CA VAL A 367 -9.02 -12.87 0.93
C VAL A 367 -9.07 -13.92 2.02
N VAL A 368 -9.11 -13.50 3.29
CA VAL A 368 -9.24 -14.41 4.44
C VAL A 368 -10.71 -14.54 4.80
N VAL A 369 -11.20 -15.77 4.88
CA VAL A 369 -12.56 -16.09 5.32
C VAL A 369 -12.47 -17.06 6.49
N ILE A 370 -13.03 -16.69 7.64
CA ILE A 370 -13.05 -17.52 8.83
C ILE A 370 -14.50 -17.87 9.14
N SER A 371 -14.84 -19.15 8.95
CA SER A 371 -16.16 -19.67 9.29
C SER A 371 -16.19 -20.04 10.77
N VAL A 372 -16.85 -19.22 11.57
CA VAL A 372 -16.99 -19.41 13.02
C VAL A 372 -18.28 -20.17 13.31
N TYR A 373 -18.20 -21.25 14.08
CA TYR A 373 -19.34 -22.08 14.47
C TYR A 373 -19.51 -22.08 15.98
N PHE A 374 -20.67 -21.62 16.43
CA PHE A 374 -21.09 -21.70 17.83
C PHE A 374 -21.91 -22.97 18.04
N LEU A 375 -21.31 -23.99 18.67
CA LEU A 375 -21.91 -25.32 18.78
C LEU A 375 -21.97 -25.87 20.21
N ASP A 376 -23.06 -26.58 20.51
CA ASP A 376 -23.24 -27.26 21.78
C ASP A 376 -22.56 -28.64 21.77
N TYR A 377 -21.48 -28.76 22.55
CA TYR A 377 -20.74 -30.02 22.73
C TYR A 377 -21.49 -31.06 23.55
N LYS A 378 -22.51 -30.66 24.32
CA LYS A 378 -23.35 -31.57 25.11
C LYS A 378 -24.45 -32.23 24.28
N SER A 379 -24.62 -31.82 23.02
CA SER A 379 -25.64 -32.40 22.14
C SER A 379 -25.26 -33.81 21.67
N VAL A 380 -26.25 -34.72 21.65
CA VAL A 380 -26.11 -36.18 21.41
C VAL A 380 -25.57 -36.54 20.01
N HIS A 381 -25.38 -35.56 19.12
CA HIS A 381 -24.99 -35.76 17.72
C HIS A 381 -23.71 -35.00 17.33
N PHE A 382 -22.79 -34.77 18.29
CA PHE A 382 -21.54 -34.05 18.02
C PHE A 382 -20.70 -34.69 16.90
N ASP A 383 -20.64 -36.03 16.84
CA ASP A 383 -19.89 -36.74 15.80
C ASP A 383 -20.44 -36.44 14.39
N GLN A 384 -21.77 -36.46 14.23
CA GLN A 384 -22.41 -36.13 12.95
C GLN A 384 -22.20 -34.65 12.57
N LYS A 385 -22.26 -33.74 13.54
CA LYS A 385 -21.97 -32.33 13.33
C LYS A 385 -20.50 -32.13 12.90
N MET A 386 -19.58 -32.85 13.53
CA MET A 386 -18.16 -32.79 13.18
C MET A 386 -17.92 -33.30 11.75
N GLU A 387 -18.54 -34.41 11.35
CA GLU A 387 -18.50 -34.89 9.96
C GLU A 387 -18.97 -33.82 8.96
N ASN A 388 -20.04 -33.09 9.28
CA ASN A 388 -20.55 -32.00 8.44
C ASN A 388 -19.55 -30.84 8.35
N LEU A 389 -18.97 -30.42 9.49
CA LEU A 389 -17.98 -29.34 9.51
C LEU A 389 -16.72 -29.67 8.71
N MET A 390 -16.34 -30.94 8.65
CA MET A 390 -15.16 -31.39 7.90
C MET A 390 -15.27 -31.17 6.39
N GLN A 391 -16.48 -30.90 5.85
CA GLN A 391 -16.67 -30.45 4.48
C GLN A 391 -15.90 -29.16 4.16
N ILE A 392 -15.57 -28.36 5.17
CA ILE A 392 -14.76 -27.14 5.02
C ILE A 392 -13.43 -27.41 4.28
N ARG A 393 -12.86 -28.62 4.39
CA ARG A 393 -11.62 -29.01 3.70
C ARG A 393 -11.77 -28.97 2.18
N GLU A 394 -12.88 -29.51 1.67
CA GLU A 394 -13.15 -29.54 0.23
C GLU A 394 -13.47 -28.15 -0.30
N TYR A 395 -14.31 -27.38 0.42
CA TYR A 395 -14.59 -25.99 0.05
C TYR A 395 -13.30 -25.15 0.04
N ALA A 396 -12.46 -25.29 1.05
CA ALA A 396 -11.22 -24.54 1.17
C ALA A 396 -10.24 -24.84 0.04
N LYS A 397 -10.19 -26.10 -0.43
CA LYS A 397 -9.39 -26.50 -1.59
C LYS A 397 -9.89 -25.87 -2.89
N GLU A 398 -11.20 -25.78 -3.08
CA GLU A 398 -11.79 -25.17 -4.27
C GLU A 398 -11.58 -23.64 -4.30
N VAL A 399 -11.91 -22.95 -3.21
CA VAL A 399 -11.81 -21.48 -3.17
C VAL A 399 -10.36 -20.98 -3.12
N ARG A 400 -9.41 -21.81 -2.67
CA ARG A 400 -7.97 -21.51 -2.74
C ARG A 400 -7.49 -21.26 -4.17
N LYS A 401 -8.05 -21.97 -5.16
CA LYS A 401 -7.72 -21.75 -6.59
C LYS A 401 -8.05 -20.33 -7.05
N ARG A 402 -8.92 -19.64 -6.30
CA ARG A 402 -9.39 -18.26 -6.53
C ARG A 402 -8.82 -17.28 -5.50
N ASN A 403 -7.72 -17.65 -4.83
CA ASN A 403 -7.00 -16.82 -3.86
C ASN A 403 -7.83 -16.44 -2.61
N ILE A 404 -8.70 -17.36 -2.17
CA ILE A 404 -9.44 -17.25 -0.91
C ILE A 404 -8.86 -18.25 0.10
N LEU A 405 -8.53 -17.78 1.29
CA LEU A 405 -7.99 -18.55 2.41
C LEU A 405 -9.12 -18.82 3.41
N LEU A 406 -9.75 -19.99 3.29
CA LEU A 406 -10.84 -20.40 4.15
C LEU A 406 -10.34 -21.25 5.33
N CYS A 407 -10.68 -20.84 6.55
CA CYS A 407 -10.44 -21.59 7.79
C CYS A 407 -11.73 -21.70 8.61
N GLY A 408 -11.82 -22.72 9.45
CA GLY A 408 -12.91 -22.89 10.41
C GLY A 408 -12.45 -22.59 11.83
N LEU A 409 -13.36 -22.05 12.64
CA LEU A 409 -13.16 -21.86 14.07
C LEU A 409 -14.41 -22.34 14.81
N LEU A 410 -14.26 -23.27 15.73
CA LEU A 410 -15.33 -23.77 16.57
C LEU A 410 -15.23 -23.11 17.95
N ILE A 411 -16.35 -22.55 18.42
CA ILE A 411 -16.50 -21.99 19.75
C ILE A 411 -17.64 -22.74 20.41
N TYR A 412 -17.40 -23.31 21.59
CA TYR A 412 -18.45 -24.03 22.29
C TYR A 412 -19.54 -23.07 22.82
N TYR A 413 -20.80 -23.41 22.63
CA TYR A 413 -21.94 -22.59 23.06
C TYR A 413 -23.22 -23.43 23.21
N PRO A 414 -24.03 -23.25 24.28
CA PRO A 414 -23.87 -22.27 25.36
C PRO A 414 -22.82 -22.66 26.40
N GLN A 415 -22.23 -21.66 27.05
CA GLN A 415 -21.31 -21.81 28.19
C GLN A 415 -21.71 -20.84 29.32
N ASP A 416 -21.12 -21.04 30.50
CA ASP A 416 -21.11 -20.00 31.55
C ASP A 416 -20.49 -18.70 31.01
N GLU A 417 -20.92 -17.55 31.52
CA GLU A 417 -20.53 -16.24 31.02
C GLU A 417 -19.01 -16.01 31.07
N GLN A 418 -18.33 -16.41 32.15
CA GLN A 418 -16.88 -16.25 32.26
C GLN A 418 -16.15 -17.16 31.27
N LYS A 419 -16.62 -18.39 31.09
CA LYS A 419 -16.04 -19.32 30.11
C LYS A 419 -16.27 -18.87 28.67
N LEU A 420 -17.47 -18.39 28.35
CA LEU A 420 -17.78 -17.85 27.03
C LEU A 420 -16.89 -16.66 26.69
N GLN A 421 -16.72 -15.73 27.64
CA GLN A 421 -15.80 -14.59 27.48
C GLN A 421 -14.36 -15.04 27.21
N ALA A 422 -13.87 -16.07 27.91
CA ALA A 422 -12.54 -16.63 27.66
C ALA A 422 -12.42 -17.24 26.26
N SER A 423 -13.37 -18.09 25.85
CA SER A 423 -13.38 -18.70 24.51
C SER A 423 -13.51 -17.66 23.40
N LEU A 424 -14.30 -16.60 23.58
CA LEU A 424 -14.39 -15.53 22.59
C LEU A 424 -13.08 -14.74 22.45
N ARG A 425 -12.34 -14.49 23.55
CA ARG A 425 -11.01 -13.87 23.50
C ARG A 425 -9.99 -14.75 22.80
N GLU A 426 -9.98 -16.05 23.09
CA GLU A 426 -9.13 -17.01 22.39
C GLU A 426 -9.47 -17.06 20.89
N GLY A 427 -10.77 -17.09 20.56
CA GLY A 427 -11.27 -17.03 19.18
C GLY A 427 -10.83 -15.74 18.47
N ALA A 428 -10.92 -14.59 19.12
CA ALA A 428 -10.44 -13.32 18.58
C ALA A 428 -8.91 -13.33 18.32
N ALA A 429 -8.13 -13.91 19.22
CA ALA A 429 -6.68 -14.07 19.04
C ALA A 429 -6.34 -14.99 17.84
N ILE A 430 -7.08 -16.09 17.68
CA ILE A 430 -6.95 -17.00 16.53
C ILE A 430 -7.32 -16.28 15.22
N ILE A 431 -8.46 -15.58 15.20
CA ILE A 431 -8.93 -14.80 14.05
C ILE A 431 -7.86 -13.81 13.60
N THR A 432 -7.34 -13.03 14.56
CA THR A 432 -6.29 -12.03 14.31
C THR A 432 -5.03 -12.67 13.74
N THR A 433 -4.62 -13.82 14.27
CA THR A 433 -3.43 -14.55 13.80
C THR A 433 -3.61 -15.05 12.36
N LEU A 434 -4.77 -15.63 12.05
CA LEU A 434 -5.07 -16.10 10.69
C LEU A 434 -5.06 -14.95 9.67
N ILE A 435 -5.63 -13.80 10.04
CA ILE A 435 -5.66 -12.59 9.21
C ILE A 435 -4.25 -12.03 8.99
N LYS A 436 -3.45 -11.93 10.07
CA LYS A 436 -2.09 -11.38 10.02
C LYS A 436 -1.15 -12.24 9.18
N GLU A 437 -1.17 -13.55 9.38
CA GLU A 437 -0.22 -14.46 8.73
C GLU A 437 -0.58 -14.75 7.27
N ARG A 438 -1.88 -14.82 6.94
CA ARG A 438 -2.40 -15.24 5.61
C ARG A 438 -1.72 -16.51 5.10
N ASN A 439 -1.49 -17.46 6.00
CA ASN A 439 -0.73 -18.66 5.69
C ASN A 439 -1.64 -19.72 5.03
N SER A 440 -1.33 -20.04 3.76
CA SER A 440 -2.09 -21.06 3.02
C SER A 440 -1.97 -22.49 3.59
N GLY A 441 -1.02 -22.75 4.48
CA GLY A 441 -0.84 -24.06 5.14
C GLY A 441 -1.92 -24.40 6.17
N LEU A 442 -2.68 -23.41 6.65
CA LEU A 442 -3.78 -23.61 7.61
C LEU A 442 -5.17 -23.67 6.94
N VAL A 443 -5.22 -23.54 5.61
CA VAL A 443 -6.47 -23.55 4.85
C VAL A 443 -7.19 -24.90 5.00
N GLY A 444 -8.49 -24.83 5.27
CA GLY A 444 -9.35 -25.99 5.49
C GLY A 444 -9.24 -26.62 6.88
N GLN A 445 -8.45 -26.06 7.79
CA GLN A 445 -8.38 -26.54 9.17
C GLN A 445 -9.59 -26.04 9.97
N LEU A 446 -10.03 -26.85 10.94
CA LEU A 446 -11.01 -26.48 11.95
C LEU A 446 -10.27 -26.28 13.28
N LEU A 447 -10.15 -25.02 13.70
CA LEU A 447 -9.54 -24.63 14.97
C LEU A 447 -10.61 -24.59 16.07
N ILE A 448 -10.20 -24.57 17.33
CA ILE A 448 -11.11 -24.57 18.49
C ILE A 448 -10.67 -23.45 19.45
N ALA A 449 -11.64 -22.77 20.05
CA ALA A 449 -11.48 -21.79 21.13
C ALA A 449 -12.50 -22.02 22.26
#